data_AF-A0A662GT11-F1
#
_entry.id   AF-A0A662GT11-F1
#
_cell.length_a   1.000
_cell.length_b   1.000
_cell.length_c   1.000
_cell.angle_alpha   90.00
_cell.angle_beta   90.00
_cell.angle_gamma   90.00
#
_symmetry.space_group_name_H-M   'P 1'
#
loop_
_entity.id
_entity.type
_entity.pdbx_description
1 polymer ?
#
loop_
_entity_poly.entity_id
_entity_poly.type
_entity_poly.pdbx_seq_one_letter_code
_entity_poly.pdbx_strand_id
1 'polypeptide(L)'
;MGRGTALQRLAEVLGSTPVAGVCAAVAFNLLAVSLGSSTNSYVAYPPMFFAHHSRRDWLHLWERRWYGGFSVSTYPPLAHQLIAAASFLLGVEGAYVLVTVLAAVLVAYGSYRLTGVYAPGAAHWGSLIAALMPSLGLFLHSFGQLPMVLSTGMALTAATAVYDYLLWGGWARLAVAAMLTASVQHCHHLTALLFGVPLTLLLALDLALARRVGLPALLKRLCLVASLSAAIALPPLLPYFQSLGTLTYQAVIPHGTRENIFANLVLSVVFFWAIYSFTVCLMPNAVVVALRRRRMAPLLAALLAYFVLGLGGTTPVPRLVFGRLWEVLTYDKFALWASVLYVPFLAVMVQHAGSFVARFYEGNAEAPASRRARVLMTALMLAGLASSFVVAAGAAITIGLRPREELPGWVLEDVACLLDRDADVYYITLGLNSQRMRLNMLTWAPTLDGGYNSERLNPLLAKSGVENIDAAKHFPNGLSLLKSLLSRASALGLKYVVCADSFYDPILLDYGFVVIKEYDVEPRTVRVWSLRAVGTAPLNDRREVFLPWSLVPLPNLALAFLLAAARGRLGVRGGEGG
;
A
#
# COMPACT_ATOMS: atom_id res chain seq x y z
N MET A 1 24.63 40.08 -16.96
CA MET A 1 23.59 39.03 -16.79
C MET A 1 23.84 37.92 -17.79
N GLY A 2 24.49 36.83 -17.36
CA GLY A 2 24.88 35.74 -18.25
C GLY A 2 23.69 34.91 -18.72
N ARG A 3 23.50 34.79 -20.04
CA ARG A 3 22.57 33.84 -20.65
C ARG A 3 23.13 32.42 -20.47
N GLY A 4 22.87 31.79 -19.32
CA GLY A 4 23.09 30.35 -19.17
C GLY A 4 22.30 29.59 -20.24
N THR A 5 22.94 28.60 -20.88
CA THR A 5 22.34 27.80 -21.95
C THR A 5 21.06 27.09 -21.45
N ALA A 6 20.11 26.79 -22.34
CA ALA A 6 18.88 26.08 -21.96
C ALA A 6 19.16 24.78 -21.17
N LEU A 7 20.27 24.10 -21.49
CA LEU A 7 20.78 22.93 -20.78
C LEU A 7 21.25 23.22 -19.35
N GLN A 8 21.89 24.36 -19.09
CA GLN A 8 22.27 24.77 -17.73
C GLN A 8 21.05 25.10 -16.88
N ARG A 9 20.05 25.81 -17.44
CA ARG A 9 18.78 26.07 -16.74
C ARG A 9 18.00 24.80 -16.47
N LEU A 10 17.98 23.87 -17.42
CA LEU A 10 17.36 22.55 -17.25
C LEU A 10 18.06 21.76 -16.13
N ALA A 11 19.39 21.75 -16.09
CA ALA A 11 20.17 21.09 -15.04
C ALA A 11 19.94 21.73 -13.66
N GLU A 12 19.78 23.05 -13.60
CA GLU A 12 19.50 23.79 -12.37
C GLU A 12 18.08 23.53 -11.83
N VAL A 13 17.08 23.47 -12.72
CA VAL A 13 15.71 23.06 -12.37
C VAL A 13 15.69 21.61 -11.90
N LEU A 14 16.33 20.67 -12.62
CA LEU A 14 16.40 19.27 -12.22
C LEU A 14 17.17 19.05 -10.90
N GLY A 15 18.14 19.90 -10.59
CA GLY A 15 18.96 19.84 -9.37
C GLY A 15 18.34 20.50 -8.13
N SER A 16 17.21 21.21 -8.27
CA SER A 16 16.56 21.94 -7.16
C SER A 16 15.10 21.52 -6.92
N THR A 17 14.50 20.80 -7.86
CA THR A 17 13.09 20.39 -7.85
C THR A 17 12.94 18.87 -7.70
N PRO A 18 11.74 18.35 -7.37
CA PRO A 18 11.49 16.91 -7.34
C PRO A 18 11.35 16.28 -8.74
N VAL A 19 11.51 17.05 -9.83
CA VAL A 19 11.14 16.62 -11.19
C VAL A 19 11.83 15.32 -11.59
N ALA A 20 13.14 15.18 -11.34
CA ALA A 20 13.86 13.95 -11.68
C ALA A 20 13.29 12.71 -10.96
N GLY A 21 12.95 12.85 -9.67
CA GLY A 21 12.34 11.77 -8.90
C GLY A 21 10.92 11.44 -9.34
N VAL A 22 10.12 12.46 -9.67
CA VAL A 22 8.77 12.27 -10.23
C VAL A 22 8.82 11.55 -11.57
N CYS A 23 9.72 11.97 -12.48
CA CYS A 23 9.91 11.29 -13.76
C CYS A 23 10.37 9.84 -13.58
N ALA A 24 11.30 9.58 -12.65
CA ALA A 24 11.74 8.22 -12.34
C ALA A 24 10.59 7.38 -11.77
N ALA A 25 9.77 7.93 -10.86
CA ALA A 25 8.62 7.25 -10.31
C ALA A 25 7.62 6.84 -11.41
N VAL A 26 7.33 7.74 -12.35
CA VAL A 26 6.47 7.41 -13.51
C VAL A 26 7.11 6.33 -14.38
N ALA A 27 8.37 6.53 -14.81
CA ALA A 27 9.04 5.63 -15.75
C ALA A 27 9.19 4.21 -15.21
N PHE A 28 9.69 4.03 -13.98
CA PHE A 28 9.93 2.71 -13.40
C PHE A 28 8.64 1.97 -13.05
N ASN A 29 7.59 2.68 -12.63
CA ASN A 29 6.31 2.04 -12.34
C ASN A 29 5.57 1.65 -13.63
N LEU A 30 5.63 2.47 -14.69
CA LEU A 30 5.11 2.09 -16.01
C LEU A 30 5.90 0.91 -16.61
N LEU A 31 7.23 0.89 -16.44
CA LEU A 31 8.04 -0.25 -16.84
C LEU A 31 7.60 -1.53 -16.11
N ALA A 32 7.46 -1.50 -14.79
CA ALA A 32 7.01 -2.66 -14.01
C ALA A 32 5.63 -3.15 -14.49
N VAL A 33 4.67 -2.25 -14.69
CA VAL A 33 3.34 -2.56 -15.24
C VAL A 33 3.45 -3.21 -16.62
N SER A 34 4.29 -2.69 -17.52
CA SER A 34 4.50 -3.25 -18.85
C SER A 34 5.12 -4.65 -18.84
N LEU A 35 5.83 -5.00 -17.77
CA LEU A 35 6.36 -6.34 -17.51
C LEU A 35 5.31 -7.27 -16.85
N GLY A 36 4.04 -6.84 -16.75
CA GLY A 36 2.92 -7.64 -16.28
C GLY A 36 2.77 -7.73 -14.76
N SER A 37 3.41 -6.85 -13.98
CA SER A 37 3.43 -6.97 -12.53
C SER A 37 2.12 -6.58 -11.84
N SER A 38 1.34 -5.66 -12.39
CA SER A 38 0.15 -5.11 -11.73
C SER A 38 -1.01 -6.10 -11.61
N THR A 39 -1.25 -6.95 -12.61
CA THR A 39 -2.29 -8.00 -12.58
C THR A 39 -1.85 -9.23 -11.79
N ASN A 40 -0.53 -9.41 -11.63
CA ASN A 40 0.09 -10.54 -10.96
C ASN A 40 0.49 -10.29 -9.49
N SER A 41 -0.04 -9.25 -8.84
CA SER A 41 0.29 -8.85 -7.46
C SER A 41 -0.70 -9.36 -6.39
N TYR A 42 -0.30 -9.48 -5.11
CA TYR A 42 -0.99 -10.37 -4.11
C TYR A 42 -2.36 -9.84 -3.77
N VAL A 43 -2.43 -8.52 -3.70
CA VAL A 43 -3.54 -7.76 -3.13
C VAL A 43 -3.95 -6.67 -4.11
N ALA A 44 -3.69 -6.81 -5.42
CA ALA A 44 -4.18 -5.86 -6.44
C ALA A 44 -5.70 -5.89 -6.63
N TYR A 45 -6.31 -7.09 -6.58
CA TYR A 45 -7.73 -7.24 -6.88
C TYR A 45 -8.70 -6.76 -5.80
N PRO A 46 -8.43 -6.85 -4.49
CA PRO A 46 -9.31 -6.25 -3.49
C PRO A 46 -9.63 -4.76 -3.73
N PRO A 47 -8.64 -3.85 -3.90
CA PRO A 47 -8.95 -2.46 -4.17
C PRO A 47 -9.63 -2.24 -5.53
N MET A 48 -9.33 -3.05 -6.55
CA MET A 48 -10.07 -3.02 -7.82
C MET A 48 -11.52 -3.45 -7.66
N PHE A 49 -11.81 -4.47 -6.84
CA PHE A 49 -13.16 -4.94 -6.58
C PHE A 49 -13.99 -3.89 -5.81
N PHE A 50 -13.40 -3.25 -4.78
CA PHE A 50 -14.06 -2.13 -4.11
C PHE A 50 -14.32 -0.94 -5.04
N ALA A 51 -13.37 -0.63 -5.92
CA ALA A 51 -13.58 0.40 -6.93
C ALA A 51 -14.67 0.00 -7.94
N HIS A 52 -14.72 -1.27 -8.32
CA HIS A 52 -15.76 -1.84 -9.17
C HIS A 52 -17.15 -1.70 -8.52
N HIS A 53 -17.26 -1.94 -7.23
CA HIS A 53 -18.48 -1.70 -6.47
C HIS A 53 -18.94 -0.25 -6.61
N SER A 54 -18.09 0.72 -6.25
CA SER A 54 -18.43 2.15 -6.33
C SER A 54 -18.71 2.62 -7.77
N ARG A 55 -18.08 2.02 -8.78
CA ARG A 55 -18.38 2.31 -10.19
C ARG A 55 -19.80 1.88 -10.57
N ARG A 56 -20.30 0.76 -10.04
CA ARG A 56 -21.66 0.25 -10.31
C ARG A 56 -22.72 1.01 -9.52
N ASP A 57 -22.46 1.23 -8.24
CA ASP A 57 -23.37 1.95 -7.35
C ASP A 57 -22.57 2.74 -6.31
N TRP A 58 -22.35 4.02 -6.60
CA TRP A 58 -21.43 4.86 -5.81
C TRP A 58 -21.95 5.17 -4.40
N LEU A 59 -23.27 5.26 -4.24
CA LEU A 59 -23.91 5.69 -2.99
C LEU A 59 -24.30 4.52 -2.09
N HIS A 60 -24.41 3.33 -2.68
CA HIS A 60 -24.68 2.11 -1.95
C HIS A 60 -23.41 1.57 -1.31
N LEU A 61 -23.53 1.01 -0.10
CA LEU A 61 -22.41 0.46 0.65
C LEU A 61 -22.46 -1.05 0.79
N TRP A 62 -23.56 -1.69 0.37
CA TRP A 62 -23.71 -3.13 0.54
C TRP A 62 -23.29 -3.88 -0.72
N GLU A 63 -22.32 -4.78 -0.57
CA GLU A 63 -21.76 -5.59 -1.64
C GLU A 63 -22.11 -7.07 -1.44
N ARG A 64 -23.00 -7.58 -2.30
CA ARG A 64 -23.56 -8.94 -2.18
C ARG A 64 -22.62 -10.05 -2.65
N ARG A 65 -21.63 -9.73 -3.50
CA ARG A 65 -20.90 -10.77 -4.26
C ARG A 65 -19.92 -11.57 -3.40
N TRP A 66 -19.44 -11.05 -2.27
CA TRP A 66 -18.56 -11.79 -1.36
C TRP A 66 -19.25 -12.16 -0.06
N TYR A 67 -18.91 -13.34 0.46
CA TYR A 67 -19.31 -13.83 1.78
C TYR A 67 -20.84 -13.86 2.03
N GLY A 68 -21.66 -13.76 0.98
CA GLY A 68 -23.12 -13.60 1.08
C GLY A 68 -23.63 -12.19 1.38
N GLY A 69 -22.74 -11.20 1.36
CA GLY A 69 -23.05 -9.79 1.58
C GLY A 69 -22.28 -9.18 2.73
N PHE A 70 -21.66 -8.03 2.48
CA PHE A 70 -20.98 -7.23 3.51
C PHE A 70 -21.02 -5.73 3.18
N SER A 71 -20.72 -4.89 4.18
CA SER A 71 -20.62 -3.44 3.96
C SER A 71 -19.21 -3.07 3.52
N VAL A 72 -19.08 -2.40 2.37
CA VAL A 72 -17.78 -1.87 1.89
C VAL A 72 -17.27 -0.72 2.74
N SER A 73 -18.13 -0.15 3.59
CA SER A 73 -17.79 0.97 4.45
C SER A 73 -16.82 0.60 5.59
N THR A 74 -16.59 -0.70 5.77
CA THR A 74 -15.57 -1.31 6.63
C THR A 74 -14.13 -1.16 6.12
N TYR A 75 -13.94 -0.53 4.96
CA TYR A 75 -12.64 -0.11 4.46
C TYR A 75 -12.65 1.40 4.16
N PRO A 76 -11.52 2.12 4.37
CA PRO A 76 -11.41 3.52 3.99
C PRO A 76 -11.67 3.78 2.48
N PRO A 77 -12.49 4.78 2.12
CA PRO A 77 -13.02 4.93 0.76
C PRO A 77 -12.02 5.44 -0.29
N LEU A 78 -11.07 6.31 0.09
CA LEU A 78 -10.45 7.24 -0.86
C LEU A 78 -9.66 6.56 -1.98
N ALA A 79 -8.88 5.52 -1.67
CA ALA A 79 -8.11 4.80 -2.69
C ALA A 79 -9.03 4.14 -3.72
N HIS A 80 -10.13 3.54 -3.26
CA HIS A 80 -11.10 2.87 -4.12
C HIS A 80 -11.91 3.86 -4.95
N GLN A 81 -12.30 4.99 -4.35
CA GLN A 81 -13.01 6.06 -5.05
C GLN A 81 -12.13 6.72 -6.13
N LEU A 82 -10.82 6.87 -5.89
CA LEU A 82 -9.89 7.35 -6.93
C LEU A 82 -9.82 6.40 -8.12
N ILE A 83 -9.73 5.10 -7.87
CA ILE A 83 -9.75 4.08 -8.93
C ILE A 83 -11.11 4.10 -9.64
N ALA A 84 -12.21 4.12 -8.89
CA ALA A 84 -13.57 4.11 -9.44
C ALA A 84 -13.82 5.33 -10.35
N ALA A 85 -13.44 6.53 -9.90
CA ALA A 85 -13.56 7.77 -10.66
C ALA A 85 -12.74 7.72 -11.96
N ALA A 86 -11.49 7.29 -11.90
CA ALA A 86 -10.65 7.14 -13.10
C ALA A 86 -11.13 6.00 -14.02
N SER A 87 -11.82 5.01 -13.47
CA SER A 87 -12.24 3.84 -14.24
C SER A 87 -13.27 4.17 -15.32
N PHE A 88 -14.08 5.23 -15.15
CA PHE A 88 -15.03 5.65 -16.18
C PHE A 88 -14.36 5.97 -17.52
N LEU A 89 -13.07 6.36 -17.51
CA LEU A 89 -12.28 6.63 -18.71
C LEU A 89 -11.38 5.43 -19.11
N LEU A 90 -10.79 4.74 -18.14
CA LEU A 90 -9.68 3.78 -18.38
C LEU A 90 -10.05 2.31 -18.16
N GLY A 91 -11.28 2.02 -17.73
CA GLY A 91 -11.60 0.73 -17.12
C GLY A 91 -10.96 0.58 -15.72
N VAL A 92 -11.37 -0.44 -14.96
CA VAL A 92 -10.91 -0.62 -13.57
C VAL A 92 -9.42 -0.95 -13.50
N GLU A 93 -8.93 -1.82 -14.39
CA GLU A 93 -7.51 -2.21 -14.44
C GLU A 93 -6.61 -1.03 -14.83
N GLY A 94 -6.98 -0.26 -15.86
CA GLY A 94 -6.24 0.94 -16.27
C GLY A 94 -6.25 2.04 -15.21
N ALA A 95 -7.37 2.22 -14.50
CA ALA A 95 -7.45 3.14 -13.37
C ALA A 95 -6.58 2.71 -12.18
N TYR A 96 -6.50 1.40 -11.89
CA TYR A 96 -5.60 0.89 -10.86
C TYR A 96 -4.13 1.21 -11.18
N VAL A 97 -3.72 1.05 -12.44
CA VAL A 97 -2.38 1.43 -12.90
C VAL A 97 -2.12 2.94 -12.72
N LEU A 98 -3.08 3.78 -13.11
CA LEU A 98 -2.95 5.24 -12.93
C LEU A 98 -2.76 5.61 -11.46
N VAL A 99 -3.57 5.05 -10.56
CA VAL A 99 -3.48 5.35 -9.12
C VAL A 99 -2.19 4.76 -8.50
N THR A 100 -1.69 3.64 -9.01
CA THR A 100 -0.39 3.07 -8.65
C THR A 100 0.76 4.03 -8.98
N VAL A 101 0.77 4.60 -10.19
CA VAL A 101 1.75 5.61 -10.57
C VAL A 101 1.62 6.87 -9.71
N LEU A 102 0.39 7.32 -9.42
CA LEU A 102 0.14 8.46 -8.54
C LEU A 102 0.68 8.22 -7.12
N ALA A 103 0.52 7.02 -6.58
CA ALA A 103 1.05 6.64 -5.28
C ALA A 103 2.59 6.75 -5.25
N ALA A 104 3.27 6.24 -6.29
CA ALA A 104 4.72 6.35 -6.41
C ALA A 104 5.19 7.82 -6.52
N VAL A 105 4.48 8.64 -7.30
CA VAL A 105 4.75 10.08 -7.44
C VAL A 105 4.60 10.79 -6.09
N LEU A 106 3.55 10.48 -5.32
CA LEU A 106 3.34 11.07 -4.00
C LEU A 106 4.40 10.65 -2.99
N VAL A 107 4.91 9.41 -3.05
CA VAL A 107 6.06 8.98 -2.22
C VAL A 107 7.33 9.74 -2.62
N ALA A 108 7.63 9.86 -3.91
CA ALA A 108 8.79 10.62 -4.39
C ALA A 108 8.73 12.11 -4.02
N TYR A 109 7.56 12.72 -4.15
CA TYR A 109 7.32 14.12 -3.77
C TYR A 109 7.34 14.32 -2.25
N GLY A 110 6.68 13.44 -1.49
CA GLY A 110 6.68 13.45 -0.03
C GLY A 110 8.09 13.31 0.55
N SER A 111 8.91 12.42 -0.01
CA SER A 111 10.31 12.24 0.38
C SER A 111 11.20 13.42 0.00
N TYR A 112 10.93 14.11 -1.11
CA TYR A 112 11.57 15.39 -1.43
C TYR A 112 11.31 16.42 -0.32
N ARG A 113 10.03 16.58 0.07
CA ARG A 113 9.62 17.52 1.12
C ARG A 113 10.24 17.17 2.47
N LEU A 114 10.19 15.90 2.87
CA LEU A 114 10.77 15.42 4.13
C LEU A 114 12.29 15.62 4.16
N THR A 115 12.99 15.23 3.08
CA THR A 115 14.43 15.45 2.96
C THR A 115 14.76 16.94 3.02
N GLY A 116 13.94 17.79 2.42
CA GLY A 116 14.09 19.25 2.47
C GLY A 116 14.03 19.84 3.88
N VAL A 117 13.30 19.24 4.83
CA VAL A 117 13.27 19.69 6.23
C VAL A 117 14.64 19.55 6.90
N TYR A 118 15.31 18.42 6.69
CA TYR A 118 16.54 18.04 7.36
C TYR A 118 17.81 18.37 6.58
N ALA A 119 17.76 18.29 5.25
CA ALA A 119 18.87 18.49 4.33
C ALA A 119 18.39 19.12 3.01
N PRO A 120 18.10 20.45 2.99
CA PRO A 120 17.58 21.15 1.82
C PRO A 120 18.38 20.90 0.52
N GLY A 121 19.72 20.92 0.61
CA GLY A 121 20.60 20.68 -0.54
C GLY A 121 20.60 19.24 -1.09
N ALA A 122 20.02 18.29 -0.34
CA ALA A 122 19.86 16.89 -0.76
C ALA A 122 18.42 16.55 -1.19
N ALA A 123 17.48 17.50 -1.16
CA ALA A 123 16.06 17.20 -1.35
C ALA A 123 15.74 16.51 -2.68
N HIS A 124 16.36 16.95 -3.78
CA HIS A 124 16.18 16.32 -5.10
C HIS A 124 16.69 14.87 -5.13
N TRP A 125 17.79 14.57 -4.45
CA TRP A 125 18.26 13.19 -4.26
C TRP A 125 17.26 12.37 -3.45
N GLY A 126 16.65 12.94 -2.41
CA GLY A 126 15.60 12.27 -1.64
C GLY A 126 14.41 11.87 -2.52
N SER A 127 14.02 12.72 -3.47
CA SER A 127 12.96 12.38 -4.44
C SER A 127 13.35 11.20 -5.33
N LEU A 128 14.54 11.27 -5.93
CA LEU A 128 15.02 10.26 -6.87
C LEU A 128 15.27 8.91 -6.20
N ILE A 129 15.88 8.92 -5.01
CA ILE A 129 16.15 7.71 -4.23
C ILE A 129 14.82 7.05 -3.82
N ALA A 130 13.84 7.82 -3.34
CA ALA A 130 12.53 7.28 -2.97
C ALA A 130 11.80 6.63 -4.16
N ALA A 131 11.90 7.24 -5.35
CA ALA A 131 11.31 6.68 -6.57
C ALA A 131 11.92 5.34 -7.00
N LEU A 132 13.19 5.11 -6.64
CA LEU A 132 13.96 3.90 -6.99
C LEU A 132 14.10 2.93 -5.80
N MET A 133 13.45 3.18 -4.67
CA MET A 133 13.52 2.28 -3.51
C MET A 133 12.92 0.92 -3.86
N PRO A 134 13.62 -0.20 -3.59
CA PRO A 134 13.10 -1.53 -3.92
C PRO A 134 11.83 -1.88 -3.13
N SER A 135 11.68 -1.36 -1.91
CA SER A 135 10.43 -1.44 -1.16
C SER A 135 9.23 -0.86 -1.92
N LEU A 136 9.40 0.22 -2.69
CA LEU A 136 8.31 0.77 -3.50
C LEU A 136 7.90 -0.18 -4.62
N GLY A 137 8.90 -0.78 -5.29
CA GLY A 137 8.69 -1.80 -6.31
C GLY A 137 7.95 -3.02 -5.74
N LEU A 138 8.44 -3.56 -4.63
CA LEU A 138 7.85 -4.72 -3.95
C LEU A 138 6.38 -4.46 -3.56
N PHE A 139 6.10 -3.35 -2.89
CA PHE A 139 4.78 -3.11 -2.31
C PHE A 139 3.71 -2.76 -3.36
N LEU A 140 4.08 -2.06 -4.43
CA LEU A 140 3.14 -1.75 -5.51
C LEU A 140 2.93 -2.91 -6.47
N HIS A 141 3.98 -3.67 -6.79
CA HIS A 141 3.96 -4.60 -7.93
C HIS A 141 4.02 -6.07 -7.55
N SER A 142 4.67 -6.45 -6.45
CA SER A 142 4.65 -7.83 -5.98
C SER A 142 3.54 -8.05 -4.95
N PHE A 143 3.41 -7.16 -3.96
CA PHE A 143 2.35 -7.26 -2.95
C PHE A 143 1.03 -6.63 -3.40
N GLY A 144 1.05 -5.53 -4.17
CA GLY A 144 -0.18 -4.86 -4.62
C GLY A 144 -0.88 -4.05 -3.52
N GLN A 145 -0.18 -3.65 -2.45
CA GLN A 145 -0.74 -2.91 -1.31
C GLN A 145 -0.94 -1.41 -1.61
N LEU A 146 -1.63 -1.11 -2.71
CA LEU A 146 -1.82 0.23 -3.24
C LEU A 146 -2.38 1.25 -2.21
N PRO A 147 -3.47 0.97 -1.48
CA PRO A 147 -4.02 1.95 -0.52
C PRO A 147 -3.01 2.37 0.54
N MET A 148 -2.15 1.43 0.98
CA MET A 148 -1.15 1.69 2.00
C MET A 148 0.01 2.56 1.48
N VAL A 149 0.51 2.27 0.27
CA VAL A 149 1.57 3.08 -0.36
C VAL A 149 1.06 4.48 -0.72
N LEU A 150 -0.15 4.58 -1.28
CA LEU A 150 -0.80 5.86 -1.57
C LEU A 150 -0.94 6.70 -0.30
N SER A 151 -1.47 6.11 0.78
CA SER A 151 -1.60 6.75 2.08
C SER A 151 -0.24 7.15 2.66
N THR A 152 0.82 6.37 2.44
CA THR A 152 2.18 6.71 2.89
C THR A 152 2.71 7.97 2.18
N GLY A 153 2.54 8.07 0.85
CA GLY A 153 2.87 9.28 0.10
C GLY A 153 2.05 10.50 0.54
N MET A 154 0.75 10.30 0.81
CA MET A 154 -0.10 11.34 1.39
C MET A 154 0.36 11.74 2.80
N ALA A 155 0.77 10.79 3.65
CA ALA A 155 1.23 11.05 5.02
C ALA A 155 2.51 11.90 5.04
N LEU A 156 3.48 11.61 4.16
CA LEU A 156 4.68 12.44 4.00
C LEU A 156 4.32 13.89 3.60
N THR A 157 3.40 14.02 2.63
CA THR A 157 2.95 15.32 2.13
C THR A 157 2.14 16.09 3.19
N ALA A 158 1.26 15.39 3.91
CA ALA A 158 0.45 15.95 5.00
C ALA A 158 1.32 16.39 6.17
N ALA A 159 2.23 15.54 6.65
CA ALA A 159 3.11 15.85 7.78
C ALA A 159 4.01 17.06 7.48
N THR A 160 4.51 17.20 6.25
CA THR A 160 5.31 18.37 5.85
C THR A 160 4.46 19.63 5.65
N ALA A 161 3.19 19.51 5.23
CA ALA A 161 2.24 20.62 5.25
C ALA A 161 1.88 21.05 6.69
N VAL A 162 1.74 20.10 7.61
CA VAL A 162 1.58 20.37 9.05
C VAL A 162 2.82 21.10 9.55
N TYR A 163 4.03 20.64 9.25
CA TYR A 163 5.28 21.33 9.62
C TYR A 163 5.29 22.79 9.14
N ASP A 164 4.88 23.07 7.91
CA ASP A 164 4.78 24.45 7.39
C ASP A 164 3.77 25.30 8.17
N TYR A 165 2.62 24.73 8.55
CA TYR A 165 1.64 25.39 9.39
C TYR A 165 2.16 25.61 10.82
N LEU A 166 2.81 24.62 11.41
CA LEU A 166 3.38 24.72 12.75
C LEU A 166 4.45 25.80 12.81
N LEU A 167 5.25 25.97 11.75
CA LEU A 167 6.27 27.00 11.64
C LEU A 167 5.66 28.40 11.39
N TRP A 168 4.83 28.54 10.35
CA TRP A 168 4.40 29.86 9.85
C TRP A 168 2.99 30.29 10.26
N GLY A 169 2.16 29.39 10.73
CA GLY A 169 0.74 29.64 11.02
C GLY A 169 -0.09 30.00 9.78
N GLY A 170 -1.30 30.53 10.03
CA GLY A 170 -2.23 31.02 9.02
C GLY A 170 -3.32 30.02 8.63
N TRP A 171 -4.54 30.53 8.46
CA TRP A 171 -5.75 29.73 8.22
C TRP A 171 -5.68 28.84 6.97
N ALA A 172 -5.16 29.36 5.86
CA ALA A 172 -5.06 28.54 4.65
C ALA A 172 -3.97 27.45 4.73
N ARG A 173 -2.93 27.60 5.57
CA ARG A 173 -1.99 26.47 5.84
C ARG A 173 -2.64 25.44 6.76
N LEU A 174 -3.38 25.90 7.77
CA LEU A 174 -4.17 25.03 8.64
C LEU A 174 -5.17 24.19 7.83
N ALA A 175 -5.92 24.82 6.93
CA ALA A 175 -6.90 24.14 6.08
C ALA A 175 -6.22 23.06 5.20
N VAL A 176 -5.17 23.42 4.45
CA VAL A 176 -4.43 22.45 3.62
C VAL A 176 -3.87 21.31 4.47
N ALA A 177 -3.22 21.61 5.60
CA ALA A 177 -2.65 20.60 6.48
C ALA A 177 -3.73 19.65 7.06
N ALA A 178 -4.86 20.20 7.50
CA ALA A 178 -5.95 19.42 8.06
C ALA A 178 -6.62 18.51 7.02
N MET A 179 -6.89 19.03 5.82
CA MET A 179 -7.54 18.30 4.73
C MET A 179 -6.64 17.19 4.16
N LEU A 180 -5.34 17.47 4.01
CA LEU A 180 -4.36 16.44 3.64
C LEU A 180 -4.25 15.36 4.72
N THR A 181 -4.20 15.75 6.01
CA THR A 181 -4.17 14.80 7.13
C THR A 181 -5.42 13.93 7.18
N ALA A 182 -6.61 14.51 6.95
CA ALA A 182 -7.86 13.75 6.84
C ALA A 182 -7.84 12.77 5.65
N SER A 183 -7.27 13.17 4.52
CA SER A 183 -7.13 12.31 3.33
C SER A 183 -6.27 11.06 3.62
N VAL A 184 -5.26 11.15 4.49
CA VAL A 184 -4.47 9.98 4.92
C VAL A 184 -5.38 8.94 5.59
N GLN A 185 -6.29 9.37 6.46
CA GLN A 185 -7.24 8.51 7.17
C GLN A 185 -8.29 7.92 6.21
N HIS A 186 -8.82 8.73 5.29
CA HIS A 186 -9.74 8.25 4.25
C HIS A 186 -9.10 7.25 3.28
N CYS A 187 -7.77 7.25 3.16
CA CYS A 187 -7.03 6.34 2.30
C CYS A 187 -6.65 5.03 3.00
N HIS A 188 -6.07 5.12 4.21
CA HIS A 188 -5.66 3.96 5.01
C HIS A 188 -5.47 4.34 6.47
N HIS A 189 -6.43 3.98 7.34
CA HIS A 189 -6.46 4.36 8.75
C HIS A 189 -5.23 3.87 9.54
N LEU A 190 -4.71 2.68 9.23
CA LEU A 190 -3.54 2.13 9.91
C LEU A 190 -2.27 2.94 9.59
N THR A 191 -2.10 3.39 8.35
CA THR A 191 -0.98 4.28 7.98
C THR A 191 -1.13 5.64 8.66
N ALA A 192 -2.35 6.17 8.70
CA ALA A 192 -2.60 7.45 9.39
C ALA A 192 -2.18 7.38 10.87
N LEU A 193 -2.58 6.31 11.57
CA LEU A 193 -2.30 6.15 13.00
C LEU A 193 -0.84 5.75 13.28
N LEU A 194 -0.32 4.74 12.59
CA LEU A 194 0.98 4.14 12.90
C LEU A 194 2.16 4.78 12.17
N PHE A 195 1.93 5.67 11.21
CA PHE A 195 3.00 6.39 10.51
C PHE A 195 2.74 7.89 10.42
N GLY A 196 1.55 8.32 9.99
CA GLY A 196 1.20 9.73 9.82
C GLY A 196 1.27 10.54 11.11
N VAL A 197 0.66 10.04 12.20
CA VAL A 197 0.72 10.68 13.53
C VAL A 197 2.16 10.71 14.07
N PRO A 198 2.90 9.58 14.18
CA PRO A 198 4.29 9.60 14.62
C PRO A 198 5.20 10.52 13.80
N LEU A 199 5.07 10.54 12.47
CA LEU A 199 5.85 11.43 11.61
C LEU A 199 5.53 12.91 11.87
N THR A 200 4.26 13.24 12.06
CA THR A 200 3.84 14.62 12.39
C THR A 200 4.43 15.06 13.74
N LEU A 201 4.38 14.19 14.75
CA LEU A 201 4.96 14.46 16.06
C LEU A 201 6.49 14.58 15.98
N LEU A 202 7.16 13.76 15.16
CA LEU A 202 8.59 13.85 14.90
C LEU A 202 8.98 15.21 14.30
N LEU A 203 8.21 15.71 13.33
CA LEU A 203 8.43 17.02 12.72
C LEU A 203 8.12 18.18 13.68
N ALA A 204 7.13 18.03 14.56
CA ALA A 204 6.87 19.00 15.62
C ALA A 204 8.01 19.01 16.67
N LEU A 205 8.53 17.84 17.04
CA LEU A 205 9.67 17.70 17.92
C LEU A 205 10.92 18.37 17.32
N ASP A 206 11.16 18.22 16.02
CA ASP A 206 12.24 18.93 15.32
C ASP A 206 12.13 20.45 15.48
N LEU A 207 10.92 21.03 15.28
CA LEU A 207 10.69 22.45 15.49
C LEU A 207 10.94 22.91 16.93
N ALA A 208 10.53 22.09 17.90
CA ALA A 208 10.72 22.37 19.33
C ALA A 208 12.20 22.32 19.73
N LEU A 209 12.92 21.25 19.34
CA LEU A 209 14.35 21.07 19.62
C LEU A 209 15.20 22.14 18.92
N ALA A 210 14.84 22.52 17.70
CA ALA A 210 15.47 23.61 16.96
C ALA A 210 15.05 25.00 17.46
N ARG A 211 14.16 25.09 18.46
CA ARG A 211 13.61 26.33 19.04
C ARG A 211 13.06 27.32 17.99
N ARG A 212 12.51 26.79 16.89
CA ARG A 212 11.93 27.62 15.81
C ARG A 212 10.54 28.16 16.13
N VAL A 213 9.84 27.50 17.07
CA VAL A 213 8.50 27.87 17.52
C VAL A 213 8.43 27.66 19.03
N GLY A 214 7.87 28.63 19.77
CA GLY A 214 7.66 28.47 21.21
C GLY A 214 6.68 27.35 21.55
N LEU A 215 6.95 26.59 22.61
CA LEU A 215 6.16 25.40 22.98
C LEU A 215 4.64 25.67 23.11
N PRO A 216 4.16 26.76 23.75
CA PRO A 216 2.72 27.03 23.82
C PRO A 216 2.08 27.24 22.44
N ALA A 217 2.78 27.94 21.54
CA ALA A 217 2.29 28.18 20.18
C ALA A 217 2.30 26.89 19.35
N LEU A 218 3.33 26.06 19.51
CA LEU A 218 3.43 24.75 18.87
C LEU A 218 2.28 23.84 19.29
N LEU A 219 2.02 23.71 20.60
CA LEU A 219 0.93 22.90 21.14
C LEU A 219 -0.44 23.42 20.68
N LYS A 220 -0.68 24.74 20.72
CA LYS A 220 -1.92 25.34 20.19
C LYS A 220 -2.13 24.99 18.72
N ARG A 221 -1.10 25.14 17.88
CA ARG A 221 -1.18 24.83 16.45
C ARG A 221 -1.39 23.33 16.21
N LEU A 222 -0.72 22.45 16.96
CA LEU A 222 -0.94 21.01 16.92
C LEU A 222 -2.40 20.65 17.26
N CYS A 223 -2.96 21.21 18.34
CA CYS A 223 -4.35 20.98 18.71
C CYS A 223 -5.31 21.46 17.61
N LEU A 224 -5.08 22.64 17.03
CA LEU A 224 -5.95 23.16 15.96
C LEU A 224 -5.95 22.27 14.71
N VAL A 225 -4.78 21.82 14.26
CA VAL A 225 -4.71 20.94 13.08
C VAL A 225 -5.27 19.55 13.37
N ALA A 226 -5.02 19.01 14.57
CA ALA A 226 -5.57 17.74 15.00
C ALA A 226 -7.11 17.79 15.04
N SER A 227 -7.68 18.79 15.71
CA SER A 227 -9.14 18.95 15.83
C SER A 227 -9.81 19.17 14.48
N LEU A 228 -9.25 20.03 13.61
CA LEU A 228 -9.83 20.27 12.28
C LEU A 228 -9.71 19.04 11.39
N SER A 229 -8.57 18.33 11.42
CA SER A 229 -8.41 17.08 10.66
C SER A 229 -9.38 16.00 11.13
N ALA A 230 -9.60 15.86 12.43
CA ALA A 230 -10.57 14.93 12.99
C ALA A 230 -12.02 15.29 12.60
N ALA A 231 -12.37 16.57 12.63
CA ALA A 231 -13.70 17.04 12.22
C ALA A 231 -14.01 16.71 10.74
N ILE A 232 -12.99 16.70 9.87
CA ILE A 232 -13.13 16.31 8.46
C ILE A 232 -13.10 14.78 8.30
N ALA A 233 -12.24 14.10 9.05
CA ALA A 233 -11.96 12.68 8.84
C ALA A 233 -13.01 11.74 9.46
N LEU A 234 -13.53 12.07 10.64
CA LEU A 234 -14.41 11.20 11.41
C LEU A 234 -15.79 10.98 10.77
N PRO A 235 -16.50 12.00 10.23
CA PRO A 235 -17.85 11.77 9.70
C PRO A 235 -17.90 10.72 8.58
N PRO A 236 -17.01 10.76 7.55
CA PRO A 236 -16.97 9.71 6.52
C PRO A 236 -16.60 8.32 7.06
N LEU A 237 -15.88 8.22 8.17
CA LEU A 237 -15.45 6.96 8.77
C LEU A 237 -16.41 6.43 9.84
N LEU A 238 -17.53 7.11 10.10
CA LEU A 238 -18.49 6.66 11.11
C LEU A 238 -19.01 5.23 10.85
N PRO A 239 -19.38 4.82 9.62
CA PRO A 239 -19.83 3.45 9.36
C PRO A 239 -18.75 2.40 9.64
N TYR A 240 -17.48 2.71 9.35
CA TYR A 240 -16.34 1.85 9.70
C TYR A 240 -16.28 1.57 11.20
N PHE A 241 -16.43 2.60 12.03
CA PHE A 241 -16.39 2.40 13.48
C PHE A 241 -17.61 1.63 14.01
N GLN A 242 -18.76 1.79 13.37
CA GLN A 242 -19.96 1.03 13.70
C GLN A 242 -19.82 -0.45 13.33
N SER A 243 -19.17 -0.76 12.21
CA SER A 243 -18.98 -2.14 11.78
C SER A 243 -18.05 -2.95 12.68
N LEU A 244 -17.13 -2.30 13.42
CA LEU A 244 -16.25 -3.00 14.37
C LEU A 244 -17.02 -3.86 15.39
N GLY A 245 -18.26 -3.49 15.74
CA GLY A 245 -19.12 -4.25 16.64
C GLY A 245 -19.86 -5.43 15.99
N THR A 246 -19.95 -5.48 14.66
CA THR A 246 -20.68 -6.52 13.91
C THR A 246 -19.77 -7.59 13.33
N LEU A 247 -18.45 -7.37 13.32
CA LEU A 247 -17.48 -8.34 12.78
C LEU A 247 -17.38 -9.58 13.68
N THR A 248 -17.38 -10.75 13.04
CA THR A 248 -17.06 -11.99 13.76
C THR A 248 -15.57 -12.04 14.05
N TYR A 249 -15.20 -12.41 15.28
CA TYR A 249 -13.81 -12.60 15.65
C TYR A 249 -13.11 -13.57 14.67
N GLN A 250 -12.04 -13.08 14.05
CA GLN A 250 -11.23 -13.82 13.09
C GLN A 250 -10.23 -14.69 13.83
N ALA A 251 -10.16 -15.96 13.48
CA ALA A 251 -8.99 -16.77 13.83
C ALA A 251 -7.74 -16.20 13.15
N VAL A 252 -6.59 -16.35 13.81
CA VAL A 252 -5.31 -15.88 13.30
C VAL A 252 -5.00 -16.56 11.97
N ILE A 253 -4.83 -15.75 10.92
CA ILE A 253 -4.35 -16.22 9.63
C ILE A 253 -2.81 -16.18 9.68
N PRO A 254 -2.11 -17.30 9.42
CA PRO A 254 -0.64 -17.34 9.40
C PRO A 254 -0.04 -16.30 8.44
N HIS A 255 1.06 -15.65 8.84
CA HIS A 255 1.75 -14.67 8.00
C HIS A 255 3.26 -14.70 8.27
N GLY A 256 4.07 -14.77 7.21
CA GLY A 256 5.52 -14.99 7.32
C GLY A 256 6.27 -13.92 8.12
N THR A 257 5.79 -12.69 8.17
CA THR A 257 6.41 -11.63 9.00
C THR A 257 6.22 -11.83 10.51
N ARG A 258 5.36 -12.76 10.94
CA ARG A 258 5.19 -13.12 12.36
C ARG A 258 6.10 -14.29 12.76
N GLU A 259 6.80 -14.87 11.80
CA GLU A 259 7.85 -15.84 12.02
C GLU A 259 9.22 -15.13 12.03
N ASN A 260 10.28 -15.89 12.30
CA ASN A 260 11.64 -15.40 12.06
C ASN A 260 11.85 -15.28 10.54
N ILE A 261 11.99 -14.05 10.04
CA ILE A 261 12.11 -13.81 8.60
C ILE A 261 13.43 -14.33 8.02
N PHE A 262 14.40 -14.69 8.87
CA PHE A 262 15.65 -15.34 8.48
C PHE A 262 15.63 -16.86 8.64
N ALA A 263 14.50 -17.45 9.02
CA ALA A 263 14.38 -18.90 9.17
C ALA A 263 14.56 -19.66 7.84
N ASN A 264 14.23 -19.02 6.72
CA ASN A 264 14.52 -19.57 5.39
C ASN A 264 14.78 -18.45 4.37
N LEU A 265 15.39 -18.83 3.24
CA LEU A 265 15.82 -17.91 2.20
C LEU A 265 14.64 -17.15 1.57
N VAL A 266 13.49 -17.80 1.38
CA VAL A 266 12.31 -17.17 0.77
C VAL A 266 11.80 -16.04 1.64
N LEU A 267 11.58 -16.29 2.93
CA LEU A 267 11.15 -15.26 3.89
C LEU A 267 12.17 -14.12 3.96
N SER A 268 13.47 -14.43 3.97
CA SER A 268 14.52 -13.42 4.07
C SER A 268 14.57 -12.55 2.82
N VAL A 269 14.47 -13.16 1.64
CA VAL A 269 14.45 -12.43 0.38
C VAL A 269 13.22 -11.53 0.30
N VAL A 270 12.03 -12.04 0.59
CA VAL A 270 10.77 -11.30 0.42
C VAL A 270 10.61 -10.20 1.47
N PHE A 271 10.88 -10.48 2.75
CA PHE A 271 10.56 -9.57 3.86
C PHE A 271 11.75 -8.76 4.38
N PHE A 272 12.96 -8.96 3.84
CA PHE A 272 14.13 -8.16 4.22
C PHE A 272 14.91 -7.65 3.00
N TRP A 273 15.47 -8.54 2.18
CA TRP A 273 16.36 -8.13 1.09
C TRP A 273 15.64 -7.41 -0.05
N ALA A 274 14.42 -7.80 -0.40
CA ALA A 274 13.62 -7.10 -1.41
C ALA A 274 13.11 -5.73 -0.92
N ILE A 275 13.12 -5.48 0.39
CA ILE A 275 12.73 -4.19 0.98
C ILE A 275 13.93 -3.24 1.06
N TYR A 276 15.06 -3.70 1.58
CA TYR A 276 16.22 -2.85 1.84
C TYR A 276 17.34 -2.99 0.80
N SER A 277 17.46 -4.15 0.15
CA SER A 277 18.56 -4.49 -0.76
C SER A 277 19.94 -4.17 -0.15
N PHE A 278 20.91 -3.76 -0.94
CA PHE A 278 22.24 -3.34 -0.50
C PHE A 278 22.23 -2.13 0.43
N THR A 279 21.13 -1.36 0.50
CA THR A 279 21.09 -0.14 1.31
C THR A 279 21.16 -0.43 2.80
N VAL A 280 20.76 -1.63 3.26
CA VAL A 280 20.93 -2.01 4.68
C VAL A 280 22.41 -1.99 5.10
N CYS A 281 23.32 -2.34 4.18
CA CYS A 281 24.76 -2.30 4.44
C CYS A 281 25.28 -0.86 4.62
N LEU A 282 24.52 0.14 4.19
CA LEU A 282 24.84 1.56 4.36
C LEU A 282 24.21 2.16 5.63
N MET A 283 23.44 1.38 6.40
CA MET A 283 22.77 1.87 7.60
C MET A 283 23.73 2.42 8.67
N PRO A 284 24.95 1.86 8.88
CA PRO A 284 25.94 2.48 9.77
C PRO A 284 26.28 3.93 9.39
N ASN A 285 26.28 4.27 8.10
CA ASN A 285 26.52 5.63 7.64
C ASN A 285 25.40 6.60 8.09
N ALA A 286 24.17 6.12 8.28
CA ALA A 286 23.07 6.94 8.80
C ALA A 286 23.33 7.39 10.23
N VAL A 287 23.91 6.50 11.05
CA VAL A 287 24.33 6.80 12.43
C VAL A 287 25.37 7.90 12.42
N VAL A 288 26.42 7.77 11.60
CA VAL A 288 27.49 8.77 11.50
C VAL A 288 26.95 10.11 11.00
N VAL A 289 26.05 10.10 10.01
CA VAL A 289 25.36 11.32 9.54
C VAL A 289 24.59 11.98 10.68
N ALA A 290 23.81 11.24 11.47
CA ALA A 290 23.05 11.80 12.58
C ALA A 290 23.92 12.33 13.72
N LEU A 291 25.06 11.68 13.99
CA LEU A 291 26.03 12.15 14.99
C LEU A 291 26.64 13.51 14.60
N ARG A 292 26.95 13.70 13.31
CA ARG A 292 27.49 14.96 12.77
C ARG A 292 26.41 16.02 12.52
N ARG A 293 25.21 15.60 12.15
CA ARG A 293 24.02 16.46 11.97
C ARG A 293 22.99 16.14 13.03
N ARG A 294 23.21 16.65 14.26
CA ARG A 294 22.40 16.35 15.44
C ARG A 294 20.89 16.53 15.25
N ARG A 295 20.47 17.46 14.38
CA ARG A 295 19.06 17.64 13.99
C ARG A 295 18.41 16.39 13.37
N MET A 296 19.18 15.50 12.76
CA MET A 296 18.69 14.25 12.17
C MET A 296 18.61 13.08 13.19
N ALA A 297 19.07 13.26 14.43
CA ALA A 297 19.05 12.20 15.44
C ALA A 297 17.63 11.70 15.77
N PRO A 298 16.60 12.54 15.92
CA PRO A 298 15.23 12.07 16.11
C PRO A 298 14.71 11.25 14.92
N LEU A 299 15.07 11.64 13.69
CA LEU A 299 14.71 10.89 12.48
C LEU A 299 15.40 9.53 12.44
N LEU A 300 16.67 9.45 12.87
CA LEU A 300 17.38 8.18 13.00
C LEU A 300 16.73 7.26 14.04
N ALA A 301 16.34 7.81 15.19
CA ALA A 301 15.65 7.04 16.23
C ALA A 301 14.33 6.47 15.71
N ALA A 302 13.54 7.28 14.98
CA ALA A 302 12.33 6.79 14.33
C ALA A 302 12.65 5.70 13.29
N LEU A 303 13.61 5.92 12.40
CA LEU A 303 14.08 4.92 11.43
C LEU A 303 14.40 3.58 12.11
N LEU A 304 15.23 3.59 13.16
CA LEU A 304 15.64 2.37 13.86
C LEU A 304 14.46 1.70 14.58
N ALA A 305 13.54 2.47 15.17
CA ALA A 305 12.33 1.93 15.77
C ALA A 305 11.46 1.21 14.74
N TYR A 306 11.18 1.83 13.58
CA TYR A 306 10.42 1.18 12.50
C TYR A 306 11.18 0.00 11.89
N PHE A 307 12.51 0.07 11.79
CA PHE A 307 13.34 -1.03 11.32
C PHE A 307 13.19 -2.25 12.23
N VAL A 308 13.33 -2.08 13.55
CA VAL A 308 13.15 -3.15 14.55
C VAL A 308 11.72 -3.69 14.53
N LEU A 309 10.72 -2.82 14.44
CA LEU A 309 9.33 -3.27 14.27
C LEU A 309 9.14 -4.08 12.99
N GLY A 310 9.80 -3.67 11.90
CA GLY A 310 9.79 -4.35 10.61
C GLY A 310 10.46 -5.72 10.60
N LEU A 311 11.32 -6.03 11.57
CA LEU A 311 11.90 -7.37 11.72
C LEU A 311 10.87 -8.42 12.18
N GLY A 312 9.69 -7.98 12.64
CA GLY A 312 8.59 -8.87 12.95
C GLY A 312 8.99 -9.96 13.96
N GLY A 313 8.71 -11.22 13.64
CA GLY A 313 8.85 -12.35 14.57
C GLY A 313 10.30 -12.73 14.87
N THR A 314 11.25 -12.11 14.17
CA THR A 314 12.69 -12.23 14.41
C THR A 314 13.09 -11.64 15.77
N THR A 315 12.34 -10.66 16.29
CA THR A 315 12.62 -10.03 17.58
C THR A 315 11.37 -10.05 18.46
N PRO A 316 11.50 -10.04 19.81
CA PRO A 316 10.33 -10.01 20.69
C PRO A 316 9.66 -8.63 20.75
N VAL A 317 10.34 -7.57 20.30
CA VAL A 317 9.91 -6.17 20.46
C VAL A 317 8.51 -5.91 19.90
N PRO A 318 8.17 -6.29 18.67
CA PRO A 318 6.87 -5.91 18.12
C PRO A 318 5.73 -6.63 18.86
N ARG A 319 5.94 -7.87 19.34
CA ARG A 319 4.97 -8.58 20.18
C ARG A 319 4.76 -7.88 21.52
N LEU A 320 5.83 -7.38 22.13
CA LEU A 320 5.76 -6.60 23.39
C LEU A 320 5.02 -5.28 23.19
N VAL A 321 5.26 -4.58 22.07
CA VAL A 321 4.64 -3.28 21.76
C VAL A 321 3.16 -3.42 21.43
N PHE A 322 2.78 -4.43 20.64
CA PHE A 322 1.42 -4.56 20.10
C PHE A 322 0.51 -5.52 20.87
N GLY A 323 1.05 -6.34 21.78
CA GLY A 323 0.25 -7.28 22.58
C GLY A 323 -0.60 -8.19 21.68
N ARG A 324 -1.92 -8.20 21.86
CA ARG A 324 -2.84 -8.99 21.02
C ARG A 324 -2.92 -8.51 19.57
N LEU A 325 -2.65 -7.23 19.28
CA LEU A 325 -2.66 -6.71 17.91
C LEU A 325 -1.55 -7.33 17.04
N TRP A 326 -0.52 -7.92 17.67
CA TRP A 326 0.53 -8.69 17.00
C TRP A 326 -0.03 -9.78 16.06
N GLU A 327 -1.11 -10.43 16.47
CA GLU A 327 -1.72 -11.53 15.73
C GLU A 327 -2.49 -11.09 14.48
N VAL A 328 -2.76 -9.79 14.33
CA VAL A 328 -3.53 -9.24 13.21
C VAL A 328 -2.66 -8.35 12.32
N LEU A 329 -1.66 -7.67 12.88
CA LEU A 329 -0.75 -6.82 12.12
C LEU A 329 0.22 -7.64 11.25
N THR A 330 0.62 -7.05 10.13
CA THR A 330 1.72 -7.54 9.29
C THR A 330 2.87 -6.55 9.41
N TYR A 331 4.10 -7.06 9.52
CA TYR A 331 5.25 -6.26 9.96
C TYR A 331 6.08 -5.68 8.81
N ASP A 332 5.87 -6.18 7.59
CA ASP A 332 6.37 -5.62 6.34
C ASP A 332 6.03 -4.12 6.21
N LYS A 333 4.85 -3.68 6.69
CA LYS A 333 4.42 -2.27 6.69
C LYS A 333 5.41 -1.35 7.42
N PHE A 334 5.92 -1.78 8.56
CA PHE A 334 6.92 -1.02 9.32
C PHE A 334 8.27 -1.00 8.61
N ALA A 335 8.63 -2.08 7.91
CA ALA A 335 9.84 -2.12 7.10
C ALA A 335 9.76 -1.17 5.89
N LEU A 336 8.58 -1.03 5.25
CA LEU A 336 8.36 0.03 4.25
C LEU A 336 8.57 1.41 4.85
N TRP A 337 7.92 1.72 5.98
CA TRP A 337 8.06 3.03 6.62
C TRP A 337 9.49 3.31 7.08
N ALA A 338 10.22 2.32 7.58
CA ALA A 338 11.65 2.41 7.85
C ALA A 338 12.42 2.79 6.57
N SER A 339 12.19 2.10 5.46
CA SER A 339 12.86 2.41 4.18
C SER A 339 12.60 3.85 3.70
N VAL A 340 11.39 4.37 3.91
CA VAL A 340 11.01 5.75 3.58
C VAL A 340 11.73 6.76 4.50
N LEU A 341 11.76 6.52 5.81
CA LEU A 341 12.49 7.35 6.77
C LEU A 341 14.01 7.28 6.59
N TYR A 342 14.50 6.26 5.90
CA TYR A 342 15.91 6.11 5.57
C TYR A 342 16.36 7.01 4.40
N VAL A 343 15.44 7.36 3.49
CA VAL A 343 15.72 8.15 2.29
C VAL A 343 16.50 9.45 2.56
N PRO A 344 16.17 10.29 3.56
CA PRO A 344 16.93 11.52 3.82
C PRO A 344 18.41 11.27 4.13
N PHE A 345 18.75 10.14 4.78
CA PHE A 345 20.15 9.78 5.05
C PHE A 345 20.88 9.37 3.78
N LEU A 346 20.25 8.51 2.96
CA LEU A 346 20.81 8.11 1.66
C LEU A 346 21.02 9.33 0.76
N ALA A 347 20.10 10.30 0.77
CA ALA A 347 20.21 11.55 0.03
C ALA A 347 21.43 12.38 0.47
N VAL A 348 21.70 12.46 1.77
CA VAL A 348 22.92 13.12 2.30
C VAL A 348 24.18 12.38 1.87
N MET A 349 24.17 11.03 1.87
CA MET A 349 25.30 10.23 1.39
C MET A 349 25.60 10.52 -0.08
N VAL A 350 24.57 10.55 -0.94
CA VAL A 350 24.73 10.87 -2.37
C VAL A 350 25.19 12.30 -2.60
N GLN A 351 24.63 13.27 -1.87
CA GLN A 351 25.04 14.68 -1.97
C GLN A 351 26.54 14.85 -1.70
N HIS A 352 27.07 14.12 -0.73
CA HIS A 352 28.45 14.23 -0.27
C HIS A 352 29.36 13.08 -0.70
N ALA A 353 28.97 12.28 -1.69
CA ALA A 353 29.67 11.03 -2.01
C ALA A 353 31.17 11.19 -2.31
N GLY A 354 31.59 12.32 -2.89
CA GLY A 354 33.00 12.60 -3.19
C GLY A 354 33.88 13.01 -2.00
N SER A 355 33.30 13.24 -0.82
CA SER A 355 34.02 13.58 0.41
C SER A 355 33.33 13.03 1.66
N PHE A 356 32.55 11.95 1.52
CA PHE A 356 31.69 11.45 2.60
C PHE A 356 32.50 11.01 3.82
N VAL A 357 33.57 10.23 3.61
CA VAL A 357 34.45 9.74 4.69
C VAL A 357 35.09 10.91 5.42
N ALA A 358 35.77 11.80 4.70
CA ALA A 358 36.42 12.96 5.30
C ALA A 358 35.45 13.85 6.07
N ARG A 359 34.25 14.12 5.53
CA ARG A 359 33.26 14.97 6.19
C ARG A 359 32.61 14.34 7.42
N PHE A 360 32.22 13.07 7.33
CA PHE A 360 31.37 12.45 8.34
C PHE A 360 32.13 11.55 9.31
N TYR A 361 33.11 10.78 8.85
CA TYR A 361 33.93 9.94 9.71
C TYR A 361 35.06 10.75 10.33
N GLU A 362 35.86 11.45 9.52
CA GLU A 362 37.03 12.21 10.02
C GLU A 362 36.62 13.58 10.62
N GLY A 363 35.46 14.12 10.23
CA GLY A 363 34.96 15.40 10.73
C GLY A 363 35.56 16.63 10.03
N ASN A 364 36.25 16.44 8.92
CA ASN A 364 36.79 17.52 8.10
C ASN A 364 35.69 18.07 7.17
N ALA A 365 34.97 19.08 7.64
CA ALA A 365 33.88 19.72 6.90
C ALA A 365 34.36 20.47 5.64
N GLU A 366 35.64 20.80 5.53
CA GLU A 366 36.22 21.54 4.41
C GLU A 366 36.90 20.63 3.39
N ALA A 367 36.92 19.31 3.62
CA ALA A 367 37.55 18.36 2.74
C ALA A 367 37.08 18.53 1.28
N PRO A 368 38.03 18.65 0.33
CA PRO A 368 37.71 18.80 -1.08
C PRO A 368 36.97 17.55 -1.57
N ALA A 369 35.90 17.77 -2.35
CA ALA A 369 35.13 16.66 -2.91
C ALA A 369 35.79 16.17 -4.20
N SER A 370 36.18 14.89 -4.25
CA SER A 370 36.62 14.27 -5.49
C SER A 370 35.44 14.15 -6.46
N ARG A 371 35.52 14.88 -7.59
CA ARG A 371 34.48 14.86 -8.63
C ARG A 371 34.30 13.45 -9.21
N ARG A 372 35.41 12.72 -9.43
CA ARG A 372 35.38 11.35 -9.96
C ARG A 372 34.68 10.40 -8.98
N ALA A 373 35.06 10.44 -7.70
CA ALA A 373 34.43 9.60 -6.68
C ALA A 373 32.94 9.93 -6.51
N ARG A 374 32.57 11.22 -6.52
CA ARG A 374 31.18 11.64 -6.47
C ARG A 374 30.35 11.03 -7.60
N VAL A 375 30.80 11.20 -8.85
CA VAL A 375 30.08 10.68 -10.03
C VAL A 375 29.96 9.15 -9.95
N LEU A 376 31.06 8.44 -9.67
CA LEU A 376 31.07 6.99 -9.58
C LEU A 376 30.11 6.46 -8.50
N MET A 377 30.22 6.98 -7.27
CA MET A 377 29.41 6.52 -6.15
C MET A 377 27.93 6.86 -6.31
N THR A 378 27.62 8.04 -6.85
CA THR A 378 26.23 8.38 -7.20
C THR A 378 25.69 7.44 -8.28
N ALA A 379 26.46 7.15 -9.33
CA ALA A 379 26.04 6.24 -10.39
C ALA A 379 25.81 4.81 -9.87
N LEU A 380 26.73 4.28 -9.06
CA LEU A 380 26.60 2.96 -8.44
C LEU A 380 25.38 2.88 -7.53
N MET A 381 25.14 3.89 -6.70
CA MET A 381 23.94 3.96 -5.85
C MET A 381 22.68 3.91 -6.70
N LEU A 382 22.54 4.79 -7.70
CA LEU A 382 21.32 4.88 -8.50
C LEU A 382 21.11 3.64 -9.37
N ALA A 383 22.17 3.10 -9.96
CA ALA A 383 22.10 1.86 -10.74
C ALA A 383 21.73 0.66 -9.87
N GLY A 384 22.30 0.58 -8.66
CA GLY A 384 21.96 -0.44 -7.67
C GLY A 384 20.49 -0.34 -7.25
N LEU A 385 20.00 0.86 -6.98
CA LEU A 385 18.59 1.10 -6.61
C LEU A 385 17.63 0.74 -7.74
N ALA A 386 17.90 1.24 -8.95
CA ALA A 386 17.11 0.94 -10.14
C ALA A 386 17.02 -0.58 -10.40
N SER A 387 18.16 -1.28 -10.32
CA SER A 387 18.20 -2.74 -10.50
C SER A 387 17.42 -3.45 -9.39
N SER A 388 17.61 -3.02 -8.13
CA SER A 388 16.89 -3.57 -6.98
C SER A 388 15.38 -3.35 -7.10
N PHE A 389 14.94 -2.19 -7.60
CA PHE A 389 13.53 -1.91 -7.84
C PHE A 389 12.92 -2.89 -8.83
N VAL A 390 13.57 -3.10 -9.98
CA VAL A 390 13.07 -4.02 -11.01
C VAL A 390 12.99 -5.44 -10.47
N VAL A 391 14.02 -5.91 -9.76
CA VAL A 391 14.04 -7.23 -9.13
C VAL A 391 12.95 -7.36 -8.08
N ALA A 392 12.79 -6.36 -7.20
CA ALA A 392 11.78 -6.37 -6.14
C ALA A 392 10.35 -6.30 -6.68
N ALA A 393 10.12 -5.53 -7.75
CA ALA A 393 8.83 -5.47 -8.43
C ALA A 393 8.42 -6.83 -9.02
N GLY A 394 9.37 -7.58 -9.59
CA GLY A 394 9.17 -8.91 -10.15
C GLY A 394 9.34 -10.08 -9.15
N ALA A 395 9.70 -9.82 -7.89
CA ALA A 395 10.13 -10.85 -6.95
C ALA A 395 9.14 -12.00 -6.77
N ALA A 396 7.83 -11.69 -6.69
CA ALA A 396 6.79 -12.71 -6.55
C ALA A 396 6.75 -13.69 -7.75
N ILE A 397 7.01 -13.18 -8.96
CA ILE A 397 7.01 -13.95 -10.21
C ILE A 397 8.32 -14.73 -10.37
N THR A 398 9.46 -14.12 -10.02
CA THR A 398 10.77 -14.74 -10.20
C THR A 398 11.02 -15.88 -9.22
N ILE A 399 10.53 -15.76 -7.98
CA ILE A 399 10.73 -16.76 -6.90
C ILE A 399 9.67 -17.88 -6.97
N GLY A 400 8.71 -17.80 -7.91
CA GLY A 400 7.67 -18.82 -8.05
C GLY A 400 6.67 -18.85 -6.90
N LEU A 401 6.60 -17.75 -6.13
CA LEU A 401 5.58 -17.59 -5.08
C LEU A 401 4.18 -17.38 -5.66
N ARG A 402 4.10 -17.28 -7.00
CA ARG A 402 2.86 -17.39 -7.75
C ARG A 402 2.99 -18.12 -9.07
N PRO A 403 1.89 -18.73 -9.54
CA PRO A 403 1.84 -19.27 -10.89
C PRO A 403 1.96 -18.15 -11.92
N ARG A 404 2.79 -18.38 -12.94
CA ARG A 404 3.10 -17.41 -14.00
C ARG A 404 1.99 -17.24 -15.04
N GLU A 405 1.01 -18.13 -15.02
CA GLU A 405 0.02 -18.25 -16.10
C GLU A 405 -1.34 -17.73 -15.61
N GLU A 406 -1.75 -16.62 -16.22
CA GLU A 406 -3.14 -16.18 -16.13
C GLU A 406 -4.01 -17.01 -17.08
N LEU A 407 -5.24 -17.34 -16.66
CA LEU A 407 -6.20 -17.95 -17.56
C LEU A 407 -6.57 -16.92 -18.63
N PRO A 408 -6.80 -17.35 -19.89
CA PRO A 408 -7.28 -16.43 -20.92
C PRO A 408 -8.56 -15.72 -20.49
N GLY A 409 -8.66 -14.41 -20.77
CA GLY A 409 -9.81 -13.59 -20.35
C GLY A 409 -11.16 -14.16 -20.79
N TRP A 410 -11.22 -14.73 -21.99
CA TRP A 410 -12.43 -15.36 -22.53
C TRP A 410 -12.93 -16.55 -21.69
N VAL A 411 -12.04 -17.29 -21.01
CA VAL A 411 -12.44 -18.39 -20.11
C VAL A 411 -13.16 -17.82 -18.90
N LEU A 412 -12.60 -16.77 -18.29
CA LEU A 412 -13.23 -16.12 -17.13
C LEU A 412 -14.57 -15.47 -17.50
N GLU A 413 -14.67 -14.86 -18.68
CA GLU A 413 -15.91 -14.27 -19.19
C GLU A 413 -16.99 -15.34 -19.44
N ASP A 414 -16.62 -16.48 -20.03
CA ASP A 414 -17.56 -17.58 -20.29
C ASP A 414 -18.01 -18.27 -19.00
N VAL A 415 -17.09 -18.46 -18.04
CA VAL A 415 -17.43 -18.90 -16.68
C VAL A 415 -18.36 -17.91 -16.00
N ALA A 416 -18.08 -16.59 -16.07
CA ALA A 416 -18.95 -15.57 -15.50
C ALA A 416 -20.37 -15.62 -16.10
N CYS A 417 -20.48 -15.75 -17.42
CA CYS A 417 -21.76 -15.88 -18.13
C CYS A 417 -22.54 -17.14 -17.68
N LEU A 418 -21.84 -18.25 -17.44
CA LEU A 418 -22.44 -19.47 -16.90
C LEU A 418 -22.98 -19.24 -15.47
N LEU A 419 -22.17 -18.65 -14.59
CA LEU A 419 -22.53 -18.38 -13.20
C LEU A 419 -23.73 -17.42 -13.09
N ASP A 420 -23.81 -16.42 -13.97
CA ASP A 420 -24.90 -15.44 -13.99
C ASP A 420 -26.27 -16.04 -14.34
N ARG A 421 -26.33 -17.29 -14.83
CA ARG A 421 -27.60 -17.99 -15.08
C ARG A 421 -28.35 -18.38 -13.80
N ASP A 422 -27.64 -18.51 -12.68
CA ASP A 422 -28.21 -18.81 -11.38
C ASP A 422 -27.70 -17.81 -10.33
N ALA A 423 -28.26 -16.60 -10.32
CA ALA A 423 -27.81 -15.53 -9.41
C ALA A 423 -28.10 -15.80 -7.92
N ASP A 424 -28.99 -16.75 -7.61
CA ASP A 424 -29.48 -17.04 -6.26
C ASP A 424 -28.73 -18.21 -5.58
N VAL A 425 -27.61 -18.66 -6.15
CA VAL A 425 -26.78 -19.74 -5.58
C VAL A 425 -25.33 -19.30 -5.45
N TYR A 426 -24.63 -19.88 -4.51
CA TYR A 426 -23.20 -19.64 -4.34
C TYR A 426 -22.37 -20.46 -5.32
N TYR A 427 -21.21 -19.90 -5.65
CA TYR A 427 -20.07 -20.64 -6.16
C TYR A 427 -18.83 -20.49 -5.27
N ILE A 428 -17.87 -21.39 -5.44
CA ILE A 428 -16.49 -21.23 -4.96
C ILE A 428 -15.52 -21.51 -6.10
N THR A 429 -14.28 -21.06 -5.94
CA THR A 429 -13.18 -21.38 -6.85
C THR A 429 -12.17 -22.26 -6.13
N LEU A 430 -11.38 -23.04 -6.88
CA LEU A 430 -10.26 -23.84 -6.39
C LEU A 430 -9.10 -23.73 -7.38
N GLY A 431 -7.94 -23.22 -6.94
CA GLY A 431 -6.74 -23.10 -7.78
C GLY A 431 -6.72 -21.93 -8.78
N LEU A 432 -7.68 -21.00 -8.73
CA LEU A 432 -7.71 -19.81 -9.59
C LEU A 432 -6.80 -18.68 -9.08
N ASN A 433 -6.31 -18.77 -7.85
CA ASN A 433 -5.43 -17.81 -7.21
C ASN A 433 -6.01 -16.39 -7.21
N SER A 434 -5.23 -15.38 -7.61
CA SER A 434 -5.68 -13.99 -7.69
C SER A 434 -6.81 -13.78 -8.71
N GLN A 435 -6.91 -14.61 -9.74
CA GLN A 435 -7.91 -14.47 -10.81
C GLN A 435 -9.34 -14.76 -10.34
N ARG A 436 -9.53 -15.48 -9.22
CA ARG A 436 -10.86 -15.62 -8.61
C ARG A 436 -11.51 -14.26 -8.34
N MET A 437 -10.70 -13.27 -7.96
CA MET A 437 -11.21 -11.92 -7.68
C MET A 437 -11.52 -11.14 -8.95
N ARG A 438 -10.80 -11.43 -10.04
CA ARG A 438 -11.15 -10.94 -11.38
C ARG A 438 -12.50 -11.51 -11.80
N LEU A 439 -12.72 -12.82 -11.62
CA LEU A 439 -14.02 -13.46 -11.85
C LEU A 439 -15.14 -12.78 -11.05
N ASN A 440 -14.92 -12.50 -9.75
CA ASN A 440 -15.89 -11.78 -8.90
C ASN A 440 -16.30 -10.39 -9.44
N MET A 441 -15.48 -9.75 -10.28
CA MET A 441 -15.84 -8.49 -10.94
C MET A 441 -16.68 -8.70 -12.21
N LEU A 442 -16.48 -9.83 -12.90
CA LEU A 442 -17.14 -10.18 -14.16
C LEU A 442 -18.54 -10.77 -13.97
N THR A 443 -18.81 -11.43 -12.85
CA THR A 443 -20.13 -12.04 -12.54
C THR A 443 -20.89 -11.28 -11.45
N TRP A 444 -22.22 -11.39 -11.49
CA TRP A 444 -23.16 -10.99 -10.45
C TRP A 444 -23.47 -12.08 -9.43
N ALA A 445 -23.05 -13.33 -9.71
CA ALA A 445 -23.22 -14.46 -8.83
C ALA A 445 -22.45 -14.24 -7.51
N PRO A 446 -23.05 -14.58 -6.37
CA PRO A 446 -22.39 -14.47 -5.08
C PRO A 446 -21.44 -15.66 -4.83
N THR A 447 -20.38 -15.44 -4.07
CA THR A 447 -19.45 -16.49 -3.65
C THR A 447 -19.33 -16.54 -2.12
N LEU A 448 -19.08 -17.74 -1.59
CA LEU A 448 -18.72 -17.95 -0.18
C LEU A 448 -17.29 -17.49 0.15
N ASP A 449 -16.48 -17.17 -0.87
CA ASP A 449 -15.11 -16.68 -0.71
C ASP A 449 -15.03 -15.16 -0.92
N GLY A 450 -13.83 -14.58 -0.83
CA GLY A 450 -13.59 -13.17 -1.09
C GLY A 450 -12.12 -12.76 -0.91
N GLY A 451 -11.87 -11.45 -0.93
CA GLY A 451 -10.53 -10.90 -0.75
C GLY A 451 -10.35 -9.99 0.45
N TYR A 452 -11.34 -9.88 1.34
CA TYR A 452 -11.27 -9.03 2.52
C TYR A 452 -11.79 -9.76 3.75
N ASN A 453 -10.91 -10.57 4.34
CA ASN A 453 -11.30 -11.55 5.35
C ASN A 453 -11.97 -10.96 6.56
N SER A 454 -11.59 -9.75 6.99
CA SER A 454 -12.15 -9.07 8.17
C SER A 454 -13.68 -8.98 8.14
N GLU A 455 -14.32 -9.03 6.97
CA GLU A 455 -15.77 -8.92 6.77
C GLU A 455 -16.53 -10.24 6.78
N ARG A 456 -15.86 -11.35 7.08
CA ARG A 456 -16.53 -12.64 7.18
C ARG A 456 -17.52 -12.63 8.33
N LEU A 457 -18.80 -12.61 7.98
CA LEU A 457 -19.90 -12.77 8.94
C LEU A 457 -20.16 -14.24 9.28
N ASN A 458 -19.79 -15.18 8.40
CA ASN A 458 -19.98 -16.60 8.63
C ASN A 458 -18.94 -17.15 9.62
N PRO A 459 -19.34 -17.68 10.80
CA PRO A 459 -18.41 -18.20 11.80
C PRO A 459 -17.54 -19.35 11.29
N LEU A 460 -18.05 -20.15 10.35
CA LEU A 460 -17.29 -21.24 9.75
C LEU A 460 -16.07 -20.70 8.99
N LEU A 461 -16.21 -19.59 8.29
CA LEU A 461 -15.12 -18.94 7.55
C LEU A 461 -14.23 -18.14 8.51
N ALA A 462 -14.82 -17.35 9.41
CA ALA A 462 -14.08 -16.49 10.33
C ALA A 462 -13.19 -17.27 11.31
N LYS A 463 -13.65 -18.43 11.81
CA LYS A 463 -12.92 -19.22 12.81
C LYS A 463 -12.01 -20.30 12.21
N SER A 464 -11.96 -20.45 10.89
CA SER A 464 -11.20 -21.52 10.22
C SER A 464 -9.68 -21.34 10.27
N GLY A 465 -9.20 -20.09 10.31
CA GLY A 465 -7.78 -19.76 10.08
C GLY A 465 -7.35 -19.92 8.62
N VAL A 466 -8.30 -20.05 7.68
CA VAL A 466 -8.04 -20.24 6.25
C VAL A 466 -8.28 -18.92 5.52
N GLU A 467 -7.29 -18.40 4.79
CA GLU A 467 -7.36 -17.08 4.17
C GLU A 467 -8.30 -17.01 2.97
N ASN A 468 -8.43 -18.09 2.21
CA ASN A 468 -9.35 -18.21 1.08
C ASN A 468 -9.60 -19.70 0.80
N ILE A 469 -10.80 -20.01 0.30
CA ILE A 469 -11.21 -21.37 -0.03
C ILE A 469 -10.45 -21.86 -1.26
N ASP A 470 -10.15 -20.95 -2.18
CA ASP A 470 -9.43 -21.24 -3.42
C ASP A 470 -8.09 -21.96 -3.23
N ALA A 471 -7.32 -21.57 -2.21
CA ALA A 471 -6.04 -22.18 -1.87
C ALA A 471 -6.14 -23.14 -0.67
N ALA A 472 -7.30 -23.77 -0.44
CA ALA A 472 -7.56 -24.63 0.72
C ALA A 472 -6.46 -25.67 1.00
N LYS A 473 -5.87 -26.30 -0.03
CA LYS A 473 -4.80 -27.29 0.15
C LYS A 473 -3.51 -26.74 0.78
N HIS A 474 -3.32 -25.42 0.77
CA HIS A 474 -2.12 -24.76 1.30
C HIS A 474 -2.26 -24.29 2.75
N PHE A 475 -3.45 -24.41 3.37
CA PHE A 475 -3.67 -24.05 4.76
C PHE A 475 -3.82 -25.31 5.64
N PRO A 476 -3.28 -25.30 6.89
CA PRO A 476 -3.38 -26.46 7.79
C PRO A 476 -4.80 -27.00 7.98
N ASN A 477 -5.79 -26.10 8.10
CA ASN A 477 -7.21 -26.44 8.27
C ASN A 477 -8.02 -26.37 6.96
N GLY A 478 -7.38 -26.09 5.82
CA GLY A 478 -8.10 -25.72 4.61
C GLY A 478 -8.88 -26.87 3.97
N LEU A 479 -8.31 -28.08 3.90
CA LEU A 479 -9.06 -29.25 3.40
C LEU A 479 -10.22 -29.63 4.33
N SER A 480 -10.05 -29.48 5.65
CA SER A 480 -11.12 -29.71 6.61
C SER A 480 -12.27 -28.71 6.42
N LEU A 481 -11.95 -27.43 6.22
CA LEU A 481 -12.94 -26.39 5.91
C LEU A 481 -13.67 -26.72 4.60
N LEU A 482 -12.93 -27.03 3.54
CA LEU A 482 -13.49 -27.36 2.22
C LEU A 482 -14.47 -28.53 2.32
N LYS A 483 -14.05 -29.65 2.91
CA LYS A 483 -14.91 -30.82 3.11
C LYS A 483 -16.15 -30.50 3.94
N SER A 484 -16.01 -29.64 4.95
CA SER A 484 -17.14 -29.18 5.78
C SER A 484 -18.10 -28.26 5.04
N LEU A 485 -17.66 -27.54 4.00
CA LEU A 485 -18.52 -26.74 3.13
C LEU A 485 -19.23 -27.64 2.13
N LEU A 486 -18.49 -28.54 1.47
CA LEU A 486 -19.04 -29.48 0.48
C LEU A 486 -20.09 -30.42 1.08
N SER A 487 -19.87 -30.91 2.32
CA SER A 487 -20.85 -31.74 3.03
C SER A 487 -22.19 -31.04 3.30
N ARG A 488 -22.21 -29.70 3.27
CA ARG A 488 -23.39 -28.86 3.47
C ARG A 488 -23.77 -28.08 2.21
N ALA A 489 -23.21 -28.41 1.05
CA ALA A 489 -23.34 -27.61 -0.16
C ALA A 489 -24.80 -27.34 -0.54
N SER A 490 -25.64 -28.38 -0.53
CA SER A 490 -27.07 -28.24 -0.84
C SER A 490 -27.81 -27.30 0.12
N ALA A 491 -27.54 -27.40 1.43
CA ALA A 491 -28.18 -26.56 2.46
C ALA A 491 -27.66 -25.11 2.45
N LEU A 492 -26.42 -24.89 2.02
CA LEU A 492 -25.83 -23.56 1.86
C LEU A 492 -26.23 -22.87 0.56
N GLY A 493 -26.81 -23.61 -0.39
CA GLY A 493 -27.03 -23.13 -1.75
C GLY A 493 -25.73 -23.06 -2.59
N LEU A 494 -24.71 -23.84 -2.26
CA LEU A 494 -23.47 -23.95 -3.04
C LEU A 494 -23.68 -24.89 -4.23
N LYS A 495 -23.89 -24.31 -5.42
CA LYS A 495 -24.16 -25.08 -6.66
C LYS A 495 -22.90 -25.35 -7.47
N TYR A 496 -22.02 -24.36 -7.59
CA TYR A 496 -20.93 -24.37 -8.56
C TYR A 496 -19.55 -24.37 -7.89
N VAL A 497 -18.63 -25.16 -8.46
CA VAL A 497 -17.20 -25.10 -8.12
C VAL A 497 -16.40 -24.92 -9.41
N VAL A 498 -15.67 -23.80 -9.51
CA VAL A 498 -14.75 -23.54 -10.63
C VAL A 498 -13.36 -24.02 -10.20
N CYS A 499 -12.88 -25.11 -10.77
CA CYS A 499 -11.66 -25.78 -10.36
C CYS A 499 -10.59 -25.69 -11.46
N ALA A 500 -9.42 -25.15 -11.15
CA ALA A 500 -8.26 -25.08 -12.05
C ALA A 500 -7.09 -25.96 -11.57
N ASP A 501 -7.36 -26.89 -10.66
CA ASP A 501 -6.35 -27.74 -10.01
C ASP A 501 -6.92 -29.13 -9.75
N SER A 502 -6.48 -30.10 -10.56
CA SER A 502 -7.02 -31.46 -10.56
C SER A 502 -6.81 -32.22 -9.24
N PHE A 503 -5.98 -31.69 -8.32
CA PHE A 503 -5.89 -32.19 -6.96
C PHE A 503 -7.26 -32.30 -6.26
N TYR A 504 -8.18 -31.37 -6.55
CA TYR A 504 -9.49 -31.33 -5.91
C TYR A 504 -10.54 -32.24 -6.58
N ASP A 505 -10.28 -32.76 -7.77
CA ASP A 505 -11.27 -33.51 -8.56
C ASP A 505 -11.82 -34.75 -7.81
N PRO A 506 -10.99 -35.60 -7.16
CA PRO A 506 -11.50 -36.72 -6.37
C PRO A 506 -12.40 -36.27 -5.21
N ILE A 507 -12.07 -35.14 -4.57
CA ILE A 507 -12.86 -34.59 -3.46
C ILE A 507 -14.23 -34.15 -3.99
N LEU A 508 -14.29 -33.47 -5.12
CA LEU A 508 -15.56 -33.01 -5.70
C LEU A 508 -16.46 -34.18 -6.11
N LEU A 509 -15.88 -35.24 -6.66
CA LEU A 509 -16.58 -36.49 -6.97
C LEU A 509 -17.16 -37.16 -5.73
N ASP A 510 -16.39 -37.27 -4.63
CA ASP A 510 -16.83 -37.86 -3.36
C ASP A 510 -18.06 -37.14 -2.76
N TYR A 511 -18.20 -35.83 -3.02
CA TYR A 511 -19.33 -35.02 -2.57
C TYR A 511 -20.45 -34.87 -3.62
N GLY A 512 -20.40 -35.63 -4.71
CA GLY A 512 -21.48 -35.73 -5.69
C GLY A 512 -21.55 -34.59 -6.72
N PHE A 513 -20.50 -33.79 -6.86
CA PHE A 513 -20.40 -32.80 -7.92
C PHE A 513 -20.09 -33.48 -9.26
N VAL A 514 -20.65 -32.96 -10.35
CA VAL A 514 -20.41 -33.45 -11.71
C VAL A 514 -19.85 -32.34 -12.59
N VAL A 515 -18.93 -32.66 -13.49
CA VAL A 515 -18.40 -31.71 -14.48
C VAL A 515 -19.50 -31.38 -15.47
N ILE A 516 -19.77 -30.08 -15.65
CA ILE A 516 -20.74 -29.58 -16.64
C ILE A 516 -20.05 -28.83 -17.79
N LYS A 517 -18.79 -28.40 -17.57
CA LYS A 517 -18.00 -27.70 -18.58
C LYS A 517 -16.52 -27.87 -18.28
N GLU A 518 -15.72 -28.02 -19.34
CA GLU A 518 -14.27 -28.17 -19.28
C GLU A 518 -13.62 -27.21 -20.28
N TYR A 519 -12.54 -26.57 -19.87
CA TYR A 519 -11.74 -25.68 -20.69
C TYR A 519 -10.30 -26.19 -20.66
N ASP A 520 -9.81 -26.65 -21.81
CA ASP A 520 -8.42 -27.05 -21.98
C ASP A 520 -7.59 -25.85 -22.41
N VAL A 521 -6.88 -25.25 -21.44
CA VAL A 521 -6.04 -24.07 -21.65
C VAL A 521 -4.64 -24.35 -21.13
N GLU A 522 -3.74 -24.78 -22.01
CA GLU A 522 -2.38 -25.17 -21.62
C GLU A 522 -1.70 -24.14 -20.70
N PRO A 523 -1.08 -24.59 -19.58
CA PRO A 523 -0.90 -25.99 -19.14
C PRO A 523 -1.96 -26.49 -18.14
N ARG A 524 -3.12 -25.83 -18.03
CA ARG A 524 -4.15 -26.13 -17.04
C ARG A 524 -5.49 -26.48 -17.67
N THR A 525 -6.18 -27.44 -17.08
CA THR A 525 -7.59 -27.65 -17.40
C THR A 525 -8.44 -26.96 -16.32
N VAL A 526 -9.39 -26.14 -16.74
CA VAL A 526 -10.39 -25.54 -15.85
C VAL A 526 -11.70 -26.31 -15.99
N ARG A 527 -12.20 -26.87 -14.91
CA ARG A 527 -13.47 -27.59 -14.85
C ARG A 527 -14.49 -26.81 -14.04
N VAL A 528 -15.68 -26.65 -14.59
CA VAL A 528 -16.84 -26.16 -13.86
C VAL A 528 -17.65 -27.36 -13.41
N TRP A 529 -17.72 -27.52 -12.10
CA TRP A 529 -18.46 -28.58 -11.43
C TRP A 529 -19.80 -28.05 -10.92
N SER A 530 -20.83 -28.89 -10.94
CA SER A 530 -22.17 -28.54 -10.49
C SER A 530 -22.79 -29.64 -9.63
N LEU A 531 -23.57 -29.23 -8.63
CA LEU A 531 -24.42 -30.10 -7.83
C LEU A 531 -25.88 -29.97 -8.31
N ARG A 532 -26.55 -31.10 -8.58
CA ARG A 532 -27.87 -31.13 -9.27
C ARG A 532 -28.99 -30.39 -8.54
N ALA A 533 -29.06 -30.50 -7.22
CA ALA A 533 -30.16 -29.94 -6.42
C ALA A 533 -29.59 -29.22 -5.19
N VAL A 534 -29.78 -27.90 -5.14
CA VAL A 534 -29.35 -27.05 -4.03
C VAL A 534 -30.48 -26.11 -3.62
N GLY A 535 -30.50 -25.72 -2.35
CA GLY A 535 -31.37 -24.64 -1.89
C GLY A 535 -30.92 -23.28 -2.44
N THR A 536 -31.72 -22.24 -2.17
CA THR A 536 -31.32 -20.85 -2.43
C THR A 536 -30.22 -20.44 -1.45
N ALA A 537 -29.23 -19.69 -1.94
CA ALA A 537 -28.22 -19.08 -1.09
C ALA A 537 -28.90 -18.14 -0.07
N PRO A 538 -28.57 -18.23 1.24
CA PRO A 538 -29.03 -17.28 2.24
C PRO A 538 -28.30 -15.93 2.06
N LEU A 539 -28.67 -15.18 1.02
CA LEU A 539 -28.12 -13.86 0.72
C LEU A 539 -28.66 -12.85 1.73
N ASN A 540 -27.77 -12.01 2.25
CA ASN A 540 -28.11 -10.97 3.21
C ASN A 540 -28.25 -9.64 2.48
N ASP A 541 -29.19 -9.51 1.54
CA ASP A 541 -29.34 -8.27 0.78
C ASP A 541 -29.86 -7.12 1.66
N ARG A 542 -29.14 -5.99 1.63
CA ARG A 542 -29.48 -4.79 2.40
C ARG A 542 -29.32 -3.56 1.53
N ARG A 543 -30.16 -2.56 1.79
CA ARG A 543 -29.98 -1.21 1.25
C ARG A 543 -29.25 -0.35 2.27
N GLU A 544 -27.99 -0.05 2.01
CA GLU A 544 -27.14 0.74 2.91
C GLU A 544 -26.60 1.97 2.16
N VAL A 545 -26.87 3.16 2.67
CA VAL A 545 -26.42 4.43 2.08
C VAL A 545 -25.88 5.34 3.18
N PHE A 546 -24.70 5.92 2.95
CA PHE A 546 -24.14 6.93 3.83
C PHE A 546 -23.38 7.99 3.02
N LEU A 547 -23.99 9.17 2.92
CA LEU A 547 -23.50 10.25 2.06
C LEU A 547 -22.10 10.76 2.44
N PRO A 548 -21.73 10.94 3.72
CA PRO A 548 -20.39 11.42 4.05
C PRO A 548 -19.27 10.49 3.57
N TRP A 549 -19.42 9.17 3.71
CA TRP A 549 -18.44 8.19 3.21
C TRP A 549 -18.32 8.27 1.68
N SER A 550 -19.45 8.46 1.00
CA SER A 550 -19.55 8.45 -0.46
C SER A 550 -19.07 9.74 -1.13
N LEU A 551 -19.28 10.91 -0.49
CA LEU A 551 -19.15 12.21 -1.14
C LEU A 551 -18.02 13.09 -0.60
N VAL A 552 -17.53 12.89 0.62
CA VAL A 552 -16.53 13.79 1.23
C VAL A 552 -15.08 13.52 0.81
N PRO A 553 -14.60 12.26 0.72
CA PRO A 553 -13.16 11.99 0.59
C PRO A 553 -12.53 12.59 -0.68
N LEU A 554 -13.15 12.41 -1.85
CA LEU A 554 -12.63 12.92 -3.12
C LEU A 554 -12.62 14.46 -3.19
N PRO A 555 -13.73 15.18 -2.91
CA PRO A 555 -13.71 16.64 -2.87
C PRO A 555 -12.76 17.21 -1.83
N ASN A 556 -12.63 16.57 -0.65
CA ASN A 556 -11.65 16.97 0.35
C ASN A 556 -10.22 16.92 -0.21
N LEU A 557 -9.84 15.81 -0.85
CA LEU A 557 -8.51 15.68 -1.46
C LEU A 557 -8.31 16.73 -2.58
N ALA A 558 -9.30 16.88 -3.47
CA ALA A 558 -9.22 17.82 -4.59
C ALA A 558 -9.07 19.28 -4.11
N LEU A 559 -9.89 19.70 -3.14
CA LEU A 559 -9.83 21.05 -2.58
C LEU A 559 -8.51 21.28 -1.82
N ALA A 560 -7.96 20.26 -1.15
CA ALA A 560 -6.64 20.37 -0.51
C ALA A 560 -5.55 20.70 -1.54
N PHE A 561 -5.53 20.02 -2.69
CA PHE A 561 -4.58 20.29 -3.76
C PHE A 561 -4.81 21.64 -4.44
N LEU A 562 -6.07 22.03 -4.69
CA LEU A 562 -6.39 23.33 -5.27
C LEU A 562 -5.94 24.48 -4.36
N LEU A 563 -6.22 24.39 -3.05
CA LEU A 563 -5.76 25.36 -2.07
C LEU A 563 -4.23 25.38 -1.96
N ALA A 564 -3.57 24.23 -2.03
CA ALA A 564 -2.11 24.16 -2.02
C ALA A 564 -1.49 24.79 -3.28
N ALA A 565 -2.08 24.55 -4.46
CA ALA A 565 -1.65 25.10 -5.73
C ALA A 565 -1.86 26.62 -5.82
N ALA A 566 -3.05 27.10 -5.42
CA ALA A 566 -3.40 28.53 -5.39
C ALA A 566 -2.45 29.36 -4.51
N ARG A 567 -1.82 28.75 -3.50
CA ARG A 567 -0.82 29.40 -2.66
C ARG A 567 0.56 29.58 -3.32
N GLY A 568 0.79 29.01 -4.51
CA GLY A 568 1.97 29.26 -5.34
C GLY A 568 3.33 28.97 -4.68
N ARG A 569 3.38 28.19 -3.60
CA ARG A 569 4.60 27.95 -2.79
C ARG A 569 4.64 26.55 -2.17
N LEU A 570 4.48 25.51 -2.97
CA LEU A 570 4.93 24.16 -2.60
C LEU A 570 6.46 23.96 -2.84
N GLY A 571 7.14 24.97 -3.37
CA GLY A 571 8.60 25.03 -3.48
C GLY A 571 9.22 25.68 -2.25
N VAL A 572 10.22 25.00 -1.70
CA VAL A 572 11.17 25.50 -0.69
C VAL A 572 11.68 26.87 -1.13
N ARG A 573 11.23 27.95 -0.49
CA ARG A 573 12.05 29.18 -0.47
C ARG A 573 13.15 28.94 0.55
N GLY A 574 14.36 28.72 0.03
CA GLY A 574 15.59 28.95 0.75
C GLY A 574 15.58 30.36 1.34
N GLY A 575 16.20 30.50 2.50
CA GLY A 575 16.23 31.75 3.24
C GLY A 575 16.81 32.87 2.40
N GLU A 576 16.14 34.01 2.45
CA GLU A 576 16.71 35.35 2.31
C GLU A 576 15.63 36.35 2.75
N GLY A 577 15.99 37.22 3.70
CA GLY A 577 15.23 38.42 4.08
C GLY A 577 14.65 38.42 5.48
N GLY A 578 15.42 38.90 6.45
CA GLY A 578 15.00 39.23 7.82
C GLY A 578 16.00 38.79 8.87
#